data_AF-A0AA38IW85-F1
#
_entry.id   AF-A0AA38IW85-F1
#
_cell.length_a   1.000
_cell.length_b   1.000
_cell.length_c   1.000
_cell.angle_alpha   90.00
_cell.angle_beta   90.00
_cell.angle_gamma   90.00
#
_symmetry.space_group_name_H-M   'P 1'
#
loop_
_entity.id
_entity.type
_entity.pdbx_description
1 polymer ?
#
loop_
_entity_poly.entity_id
_entity_poly.type
_entity_poly.pdbx_seq_one_letter_code
_entity_poly.pdbx_strand_id
1 'polypeptide(L)' 'MSSTHGKQEITDPVEEMLRKTGCINHHYKVQECIAETQDWRQCKKQVSDFRKCMSEYEDRKKNGII' A
#
# COMPACT_ATOMS: atom_id res chain seq x y z
N MET A 1 -15.67 8.27 -28.58
CA MET A 1 -14.38 8.09 -27.87
C MET A 1 -14.59 7.06 -26.79
N SER A 2 -13.97 5.89 -26.98
CA SER A 2 -14.04 4.76 -26.06
C SER A 2 -13.49 5.13 -24.69
N SER A 3 -14.25 4.82 -23.64
CA SER A 3 -13.83 3.78 -22.70
C SER A 3 -15.01 3.42 -21.82
N THR A 4 -15.53 2.23 -22.10
CA THR A 4 -16.41 1.45 -21.25
C THR A 4 -15.97 1.52 -19.80
N HIS A 5 -16.76 2.19 -18.96
CA HIS A 5 -16.84 1.89 -17.52
C HIS A 5 -17.44 0.48 -17.37
N GLY A 6 -16.65 -0.52 -17.75
CA GLY A 6 -16.92 -1.91 -17.46
C GLY A 6 -16.56 -2.15 -16.01
N LYS A 7 -17.56 -2.46 -15.20
CA LYS A 7 -17.41 -3.00 -13.85
C LYS A 7 -16.81 -4.41 -13.94
N GLN A 8 -15.58 -4.52 -14.44
CA GLN A 8 -14.71 -5.60 -14.02
C GLN A 8 -14.26 -5.18 -12.63
N GLU A 9 -14.49 -6.01 -11.62
CA GLU A 9 -13.92 -5.82 -10.29
C GLU A 9 -12.41 -6.10 -10.39
N ILE A 10 -11.70 -5.25 -11.15
CA ILE A 10 -10.24 -5.23 -11.24
C ILE A 10 -9.75 -4.59 -9.96
N THR A 11 -9.67 -5.39 -8.89
CA THR A 11 -8.86 -5.00 -7.73
C THR A 11 -7.50 -4.56 -8.25
N ASP A 12 -7.10 -3.34 -7.88
CA ASP A 12 -5.84 -2.77 -8.31
C ASP A 12 -4.71 -3.76 -7.96
N PRO A 13 -3.84 -4.13 -8.92
CA PRO A 13 -2.79 -5.13 -8.68
C PRO A 13 -1.86 -4.76 -7.51
N VAL A 14 -1.68 -3.46 -7.22
CA VAL A 14 -0.91 -2.99 -6.08
C VAL A 14 -1.68 -3.24 -4.79
N GLU A 15 -2.98 -2.91 -4.73
CA GLU A 15 -3.79 -3.26 -3.57
C GLU A 15 -3.80 -4.78 -3.29
N GLU A 16 -3.96 -5.61 -4.32
CA GLU A 16 -3.93 -7.07 -4.14
C GLU A 16 -2.59 -7.54 -3.56
N MET A 17 -1.48 -6.99 -4.08
CA MET A 17 -0.14 -7.26 -3.55
C MET A 17 -0.02 -6.81 -2.09
N LEU A 18 -0.49 -5.61 -1.75
CA LEU A 18 -0.44 -5.09 -0.38
C LEU A 18 -1.31 -5.88 0.61
N ARG A 19 -2.42 -6.47 0.13
CA ARG A 19 -3.22 -7.43 0.93
C ARG A 19 -2.42 -8.69 1.22
N LYS A 20 -1.71 -9.24 0.22
CA LYS A 20 -0.85 -10.43 0.38
C LYS A 20 0.33 -10.19 1.32
N THR A 21 0.90 -8.98 1.33
CA THR A 21 1.99 -8.64 2.26
C THR A 21 1.50 -8.37 3.69
N GLY A 22 0.20 -8.09 3.88
CA GLY A 22 -0.37 -7.64 5.14
C GLY A 22 -0.11 -6.16 5.45
N CYS A 23 0.53 -5.42 4.54
CA CYS A 23 0.90 -4.02 4.74
C CYS A 23 -0.16 -3.01 4.26
N ILE A 24 -1.32 -3.48 3.78
CA ILE A 24 -2.34 -2.59 3.20
C ILE A 24 -2.90 -1.55 4.18
N ASN A 25 -3.04 -1.88 5.47
CA ASN A 25 -3.49 -0.90 6.47
C ASN A 25 -2.50 0.25 6.65
N HIS A 26 -1.20 -0.01 6.50
CA HIS A 26 -0.19 1.04 6.55
C HIS A 26 -0.23 1.91 5.29
N HIS A 27 -0.54 1.32 4.13
CA HIS A 27 -0.77 2.07 2.90
C HIS A 27 -1.96 3.03 3.04
N TYR A 28 -3.09 2.57 3.59
CA TYR A 28 -4.25 3.45 3.81
C TYR A 28 -3.95 4.59 4.77
N LYS A 29 -3.17 4.37 5.83
CA LYS A 29 -2.71 5.48 6.70
C LYS A 29 -1.88 6.53 5.98
N VAL A 30 -1.09 6.12 4.99
CA VAL A 30 -0.33 7.07 4.14
C VAL A 30 -1.30 7.86 3.26
N GLN A 31 -2.26 7.18 2.62
CA GLN A 31 -3.30 7.82 1.80
C GLN A 31 -4.11 8.84 2.61
N GLU A 32 -4.57 8.47 3.81
CA GLU A 32 -5.29 9.34 4.74
C GLU A 32 -4.47 10.58 5.08
N CYS A 33 -3.20 10.42 5.47
CA CYS A 33 -2.33 11.57 5.78
C CYS A 33 -2.13 12.49 4.57
N ILE A 34 -1.94 11.94 3.37
CA ILE A 34 -1.80 12.75 2.14
C ILE A 34 -3.11 13.47 1.84
N ALA A 35 -4.26 12.83 2.04
CA ALA A 35 -5.57 13.44 1.83
C ALA A 35 -5.83 14.59 2.81
N GLU A 36 -5.44 14.44 4.08
CA GLU A 36 -5.59 15.46 5.12
C GLU A 36 -4.62 16.63 4.94
N THR A 37 -3.34 16.35 4.67
CA THR A 37 -2.29 17.36 4.63
C THR A 37 -2.08 17.98 3.24
N GLN A 38 -2.53 17.28 2.20
CA GLN A 38 -2.23 17.56 0.79
C GLN A 38 -0.73 17.65 0.47
N ASP A 39 0.14 17.21 1.38
CA ASP A 39 1.59 17.19 1.23
C ASP A 39 2.18 15.92 1.83
N TRP A 40 2.55 15.00 0.95
CA TRP A 40 3.16 13.72 1.32
C TRP A 40 4.46 13.86 2.12
N ARG A 41 5.16 15.01 2.03
CA ARG A 41 6.39 15.26 2.80
C ARG A 41 6.13 15.40 4.30
N GLN A 42 4.91 15.72 4.70
CA GLN A 42 4.51 15.78 6.11
C GLN A 42 4.20 14.39 6.67
N CYS A 43 3.90 13.41 5.81
CA CYS A 43 3.53 12.04 6.17
C CYS A 43 4.73 11.12 6.46
N LYS A 44 5.87 11.66 6.92
CA LYS A 44 7.11 10.89 7.13
C LYS A 44 6.89 9.69 8.07
N LYS A 45 6.08 9.87 9.11
CA LYS A 45 5.80 8.81 10.08
C LYS A 45 5.06 7.65 9.41
N GLN A 46 3.96 7.95 8.72
CA GLN A 46 3.12 6.97 8.03
C GLN A 46 3.91 6.23 6.95
N VAL A 47 4.72 6.95 6.18
CA VAL A 47 5.59 6.38 5.15
C VAL A 47 6.68 5.49 5.76
N SER A 48 7.27 5.90 6.89
CA SER A 48 8.26 5.08 7.62
C SER A 48 7.64 3.79 8.16
N ASP A 49 6.44 3.88 8.74
CA ASP A 49 5.70 2.73 9.27
C ASP A 49 5.38 1.74 8.13
N PHE A 50 4.94 2.24 6.98
CA PHE A 50 4.70 1.43 5.78
C PHE A 50 5.97 0.75 5.26
N ARG A 51 7.07 1.50 5.16
CA ARG A 51 8.38 0.95 4.73
C ARG A 51 8.85 -0.16 5.66
N LYS A 52 8.69 0.01 6.98
CA LYS A 52 9.06 -1.00 7.98
C LYS A 52 8.29 -2.30 7.74
N CYS A 53 6.97 -2.22 7.59
CA CYS A 53 6.14 -3.39 7.29
C CYS A 53 6.62 -4.15 6.03
N MET A 54 6.87 -3.42 4.93
CA MET A 54 7.35 -4.05 3.70
C MET A 54 8.74 -4.67 3.86
N SER A 55 9.61 -4.04 4.65
CA SER A 55 10.96 -4.57 4.91
C SER A 55 10.89 -5.87 5.73
N GLU A 56 10.03 -5.92 6.75
CA GLU A 56 9.78 -7.13 7.53
C GLU A 56 9.20 -8.27 6.66
N TYR A 57 8.30 -7.95 5.73
CA TYR A 57 7.79 -8.92 4.75
C TYR A 57 8.93 -9.48 3.88
N GLU A 58 9.77 -8.62 3.31
CA GLU A 58 10.90 -9.05 2.48
C GLU A 58 11.91 -9.89 3.26
N ASP A 59 12.16 -9.56 4.53
CA ASP A 59 13.05 -10.35 5.38
C ASP A 59 12.45 -11.71 5.72
N ARG A 60 11.14 -11.78 6.03
CA ARG A 60 10.42 -13.05 6.22
C ARG A 60 10.47 -13.93 4.97
N LYS A 61 10.30 -13.33 3.80
CA LYS A 61 10.38 -14.01 2.50
C LYS A 61 11.79 -14.53 2.22
N LYS A 62 12.83 -13.73 2.46
CA LYS A 62 14.25 -14.17 2.32
C LYS A 62 14.60 -15.31 3.27
N ASN A 63 14.05 -15.28 4.48
CA ASN A 63 14.28 -16.30 5.50
C ASN A 63 13.39 -17.54 5.32
N GLY A 64 12.54 -17.60 4.28
CA GLY A 64 11.67 -18.73 3.98
C GLY A 64 10.55 -18.96 5.00
N ILE A 65 10.18 -17.92 5.75
CA ILE A 65 9.08 -17.98 6.74
C ILE A 65 7.71 -17.86 6.04
N ILE A 66 7.68 -17.29 4.83
CA ILE A 66 6.50 -17.13 3.96
C ILE A 66 6.83 -17.43 2.50
#